data_AF-A0A2M9IV34-F1
#
_entry.id   AF-A0A2M9IV34-F1
#
_cell.length_a   1.000
_cell.length_b   1.000
_cell.length_c   1.000
_cell.angle_alpha   90.00
_cell.angle_beta   90.00
_cell.angle_gamma   90.00
#
_symmetry.space_group_name_H-M   'P 1'
#
loop_
_entity.id
_entity.type
_entity.pdbx_description
1 polymer ?
#
loop_
_entity_poly.entity_id
_entity_poly.type
_entity_poly.pdbx_seq_one_letter_code
_entity_poly.pdbx_strand_id
1 'polypeptide(L)'
;MAHRARGRIAGTGLSAPRPPGERLLHRLAVAEAGITLKAHGYTVLSEREVHAAEAVPGRAAELLEALGVPRVPGVPTGARRGETLAVPVGAHAVHWPDLLVVEPDPRFSIAVEVELTAKSPAAIRAILRAYRQAGRWVLYLTTEPVIRQLKGSPGGDGWWVDGVAQELGLLPRGEPRPGVGRLSVRPLTSVDPAVARRASAALTRSPQKAG
;
A
#
# COMPACT_ATOMS: atom_id res chain seq x y z
N MET A 1 -14.29 -54.10 -9.80
CA MET A 1 -12.96 -53.56 -10.16
C MET A 1 -13.18 -52.34 -11.06
N ALA A 2 -12.65 -51.14 -10.86
CA ALA A 2 -11.63 -50.66 -9.94
C ALA A 2 -11.94 -49.20 -9.54
N HIS A 3 -11.69 -48.91 -8.26
CA HIS A 3 -11.61 -47.59 -7.67
C HIS A 3 -10.60 -46.70 -8.42
N ARG A 4 -10.98 -45.46 -8.74
CA ARG A 4 -10.03 -44.34 -8.84
C ARG A 4 -10.42 -43.27 -7.83
N ALA A 5 -9.73 -43.32 -6.69
CA ALA A 5 -9.77 -42.28 -5.67
C ALA A 5 -9.27 -40.96 -6.27
N ARG A 6 -10.12 -39.93 -6.26
CA ARG A 6 -9.66 -38.54 -6.40
C ARG A 6 -9.19 -38.08 -5.02
N GLY A 7 -7.88 -38.09 -4.81
CA GLY A 7 -7.28 -37.43 -3.66
C GLY A 7 -7.60 -35.93 -3.71
N ARG A 8 -8.45 -35.48 -2.79
CA ARG A 8 -8.56 -34.05 -2.47
C ARG A 8 -7.33 -33.71 -1.65
N ILE A 9 -6.45 -32.89 -2.21
CA ILE A 9 -5.47 -32.16 -1.39
C ILE A 9 -6.16 -30.88 -0.93
N ALA A 10 -6.39 -30.81 0.38
CA ALA A 10 -6.89 -29.65 1.07
C ALA A 10 -5.86 -28.51 1.03
N GLY A 11 -6.36 -27.28 0.87
CA GLY A 11 -5.76 -26.07 1.42
C GLY A 11 -4.35 -25.70 0.96
N THR A 12 -4.21 -25.15 -0.24
CA THR A 12 -3.24 -24.07 -0.47
C THR A 12 -3.89 -23.02 -1.37
N GLY A 13 -4.19 -21.85 -0.81
CA GLY A 13 -4.62 -20.68 -1.56
C GLY A 13 -3.44 -20.12 -2.36
N LEU A 14 -3.01 -20.82 -3.41
CA LEU A 14 -2.02 -20.32 -4.36
C LEU A 14 -2.77 -19.50 -5.41
N SER A 15 -2.89 -18.19 -5.17
CA SER A 15 -3.16 -17.25 -6.25
C SER A 15 -2.10 -17.43 -7.33
N ALA A 16 -2.52 -17.45 -8.60
CA ALA A 16 -1.64 -17.59 -9.75
C ALA A 16 -0.43 -16.63 -9.65
N PRO A 17 0.80 -17.09 -9.95
CA PRO A 17 1.97 -16.24 -9.85
C PRO A 17 1.88 -15.10 -10.88
N ARG A 18 1.85 -13.86 -10.39
CA ARG A 18 2.16 -12.68 -11.22
C ARG A 18 3.52 -12.91 -11.90
N PRO A 19 3.72 -12.47 -13.15
CA PRO A 19 4.95 -12.73 -13.87
C PRO A 19 6.17 -12.29 -13.03
N PRO A 20 7.24 -13.10 -12.92
CA PRO A 20 8.35 -12.87 -11.99
C PRO A 20 9.00 -11.48 -12.11
N GLY A 21 8.99 -10.90 -13.32
CA GLY A 21 9.57 -9.60 -13.60
C GLY A 21 8.85 -8.41 -12.97
N GLU A 22 7.51 -8.46 -12.85
CA GLU A 22 6.73 -7.40 -12.18
C GLU A 22 7.04 -7.35 -10.69
N ARG A 23 7.21 -8.52 -10.07
CA ARG A 23 7.60 -8.62 -8.65
C ARG A 23 9.01 -8.10 -8.39
N LEU A 24 9.96 -8.35 -9.30
CA LEU A 24 11.32 -7.82 -9.17
C LEU A 24 11.35 -6.31 -9.33
N LEU A 25 10.68 -5.78 -10.36
CA LEU A 25 10.61 -4.34 -10.60
C LEU A 25 9.98 -3.58 -9.43
N HIS A 26 8.86 -4.09 -8.91
CA HIS A 26 8.22 -3.51 -7.74
C HIS A 26 9.13 -3.55 -6.51
N ARG A 27 9.82 -4.68 -6.24
CA ARG A 27 10.79 -4.76 -5.13
C ARG A 27 11.94 -3.77 -5.27
N LEU A 28 12.45 -3.55 -6.48
CA LEU A 28 13.48 -2.54 -6.73
C LEU A 28 12.95 -1.13 -6.45
N ALA A 29 11.75 -0.80 -6.95
CA ALA A 29 11.11 0.49 -6.69
C ALA A 29 10.85 0.73 -5.19
N VAL A 30 10.40 -0.31 -4.47
CA VAL A 30 10.23 -0.26 -3.00
C VAL A 30 11.56 -0.05 -2.29
N ALA A 31 12.61 -0.79 -2.68
CA ALA A 31 13.93 -0.64 -2.09
C ALA A 31 14.49 0.76 -2.32
N GLU A 32 14.34 1.31 -3.52
CA GLU A 32 14.77 2.65 -3.89
C GLU A 32 14.03 3.75 -3.11
N ALA A 33 12.70 3.64 -2.98
CA ALA A 33 11.91 4.52 -2.14
C ALA A 33 12.37 4.46 -0.68
N GLY A 34 12.62 3.25 -0.16
CA GLY A 34 13.13 3.04 1.20
C GLY A 34 14.52 3.66 1.42
N ILE A 35 15.44 3.49 0.47
CA ILE A 35 16.78 4.11 0.51
C ILE A 35 16.65 5.63 0.48
N THR A 36 15.80 6.17 -0.38
CA THR A 36 15.57 7.62 -0.49
C THR A 36 15.04 8.18 0.82
N LEU A 37 14.02 7.56 1.41
CA LEU A 37 13.47 7.98 2.70
C LEU A 37 14.55 7.91 3.81
N LYS A 38 15.32 6.83 3.88
CA LYS A 38 16.43 6.72 4.84
C LYS A 38 17.49 7.79 4.64
N ALA A 39 17.84 8.12 3.40
CA ALA A 39 18.79 9.19 3.08
C ALA A 39 18.28 10.58 3.51
N HIS A 40 16.98 10.78 3.60
CA HIS A 40 16.35 11.98 4.16
C HIS A 40 16.20 11.95 5.69
N GLY A 41 16.79 10.94 6.36
CA GLY A 41 16.81 10.84 7.82
C GLY A 41 15.59 10.14 8.44
N TYR A 42 14.70 9.55 7.62
CA TYR A 42 13.55 8.81 8.15
C TYR A 42 13.94 7.40 8.64
N THR A 43 13.34 6.99 9.76
CA THR A 43 13.30 5.58 10.15
C THR A 43 12.26 4.86 9.31
N VAL A 44 12.66 3.79 8.63
CA VAL A 44 11.79 3.06 7.69
C VAL A 44 11.86 1.56 7.97
N LEU A 45 10.68 0.96 8.14
CA LEU A 45 10.48 -0.49 8.21
C LEU A 45 9.99 -1.00 6.85
N SER A 46 10.52 -2.12 6.40
CA SER A 46 10.01 -2.85 5.22
C SER A 46 8.78 -3.69 5.55
N GLU A 47 8.00 -4.08 4.53
CA GLU A 47 6.89 -5.04 4.64
C GLU A 47 7.27 -6.28 5.47
N ARG A 48 8.48 -6.81 5.29
CA ARG A 48 8.96 -8.00 6.01
C ARG A 48 9.18 -7.74 7.50
N GLU A 49 9.74 -6.58 7.85
CA GLU A 49 9.94 -6.19 9.25
C GLU A 49 8.59 -5.94 9.93
N VAL A 50 7.66 -5.26 9.24
CA VAL A 50 6.28 -5.07 9.70
C VAL A 50 5.60 -6.42 9.93
N HIS A 51 5.65 -7.33 8.95
CA HIS A 51 5.05 -8.65 9.05
C HIS A 51 5.66 -9.47 10.21
N ALA A 52 6.98 -9.45 10.37
CA ALA A 52 7.66 -10.16 11.45
C ALA A 52 7.26 -9.62 12.83
N ALA A 53 7.16 -8.30 12.97
CA ALA A 53 6.77 -7.65 14.22
C ALA A 53 5.29 -7.91 14.58
N GLU A 54 4.41 -8.02 13.60
CA GLU A 54 2.97 -8.27 13.81
C GLU A 54 2.63 -9.76 13.94
N ALA A 55 3.54 -10.65 13.57
CA ALA A 55 3.36 -12.09 13.73
C ALA A 55 3.41 -12.54 15.20
N VAL A 56 4.04 -11.75 16.07
CA VAL A 56 4.17 -12.05 17.51
C VAL A 56 3.40 -11.01 18.32
N PRO A 57 2.45 -11.42 19.18
CA PRO A 57 1.70 -10.49 20.03
C PRO A 57 2.62 -9.55 20.82
N GLY A 58 2.33 -8.25 20.81
CA GLY A 58 3.09 -7.23 21.54
C GLY A 58 4.39 -6.78 20.87
N ARG A 59 4.97 -7.58 19.96
CA ARG A 59 6.29 -7.29 19.36
C ARG A 59 6.29 -6.03 18.49
N ALA A 60 5.18 -5.72 17.83
CA ALA A 60 5.00 -4.46 17.11
C ALA A 60 5.10 -3.23 18.03
N ALA A 61 4.53 -3.30 19.23
CA ALA A 61 4.60 -2.20 20.20
C ALA A 61 6.02 -2.07 20.78
N GLU A 62 6.69 -3.18 21.09
CA GLU A 62 8.09 -3.18 21.52
C GLU A 62 9.03 -2.58 20.47
N LEU A 63 8.80 -2.90 19.18
CA LEU A 63 9.58 -2.34 18.09
C LEU A 63 9.43 -0.82 18.02
N LEU A 64 8.20 -0.30 18.12
CA LEU A 64 7.96 1.15 18.13
C LEU A 64 8.63 1.82 19.33
N GLU A 65 8.53 1.22 20.52
CA GLU A 65 9.19 1.73 21.74
C GLU A 65 10.72 1.77 21.59
N ALA A 66 11.32 0.71 21.03
CA ALA A 66 12.74 0.66 20.73
C ALA A 66 13.20 1.69 19.69
N LEU A 67 12.31 2.11 18.79
CA LEU A 67 12.55 3.16 17.81
C LEU A 67 12.29 4.58 18.36
N GLY A 68 12.05 4.70 19.67
CA GLY A 68 11.83 5.98 20.34
C GLY A 68 10.45 6.57 20.09
N VAL A 69 9.50 5.77 19.59
CA VAL A 69 8.10 6.17 19.48
C VAL A 69 7.42 5.85 20.82
N PRO A 70 7.04 6.87 21.62
CA PRO A 70 6.35 6.62 22.88
C PRO A 70 5.07 5.82 22.62
N ARG A 71 4.66 4.96 23.57
CA ARG A 71 3.40 4.20 23.45
C ARG A 71 2.28 5.11 22.98
N VAL A 72 1.86 4.90 21.73
CA VAL A 72 0.82 5.70 21.10
C VAL A 72 -0.47 5.49 21.90
N PRO A 73 -1.13 6.55 22.41
CA PRO A 73 -2.48 6.43 22.92
C PRO A 73 -3.37 5.89 21.79
N GLY A 74 -3.87 4.66 21.93
CA GLY A 74 -4.71 4.02 20.92
C GLY A 74 -4.12 2.80 20.22
N VAL A 75 -2.89 2.37 20.51
CA VAL A 75 -2.48 0.96 20.27
C VAL A 75 -3.02 0.16 21.43
N PRO A 76 -4.07 -0.67 21.26
CA PRO A 76 -4.64 -1.40 22.38
C PRO A 76 -3.59 -2.32 22.98
N THR A 77 -3.47 -2.33 24.31
CA THR A 77 -2.82 -3.45 24.99
C THR A 77 -3.58 -4.73 24.59
N GLY A 78 -2.96 -5.61 23.80
CA GLY A 78 -3.64 -6.76 23.20
C GLY A 78 -4.20 -6.54 21.78
N ALA A 79 -3.67 -5.57 21.02
CA ALA A 79 -3.96 -5.40 19.59
C ALA A 79 -3.84 -6.73 18.84
N ARG A 80 -4.82 -7.03 17.99
CA ARG A 80 -4.80 -8.23 17.14
C ARG A 80 -3.76 -8.05 16.03
N ARG A 81 -3.32 -9.18 15.46
CA ARG A 81 -2.41 -9.19 14.31
C ARG A 81 -2.88 -8.21 13.24
N GLY A 82 -2.02 -7.28 12.88
CA GLY A 82 -2.25 -6.34 11.78
C GLY A 82 -3.01 -5.08 12.17
N GLU A 83 -3.15 -4.78 13.46
CA GLU A 83 -3.79 -3.56 13.96
C GLU A 83 -2.78 -2.47 14.35
N THR A 84 -1.48 -2.80 14.49
CA THR A 84 -0.47 -1.86 15.01
C THR A 84 0.30 -1.17 13.88
N LEU A 85 0.95 -1.93 13.01
CA LEU A 85 1.83 -1.48 11.92
C LEU A 85 1.26 -1.80 10.52
N ALA A 86 0.23 -2.64 10.45
CA ALA A 86 -0.53 -2.98 9.25
C ALA A 86 -2.00 -2.57 9.40
N VAL A 87 -2.88 -2.99 8.47
CA VAL A 87 -4.33 -2.72 8.57
C VAL A 87 -5.19 -3.93 8.17
N PRO A 88 -6.31 -4.22 8.87
CA PRO A 88 -7.25 -5.25 8.45
C PRO A 88 -8.04 -4.82 7.21
N VAL A 89 -8.04 -5.64 6.14
CA VAL A 89 -8.80 -5.39 4.89
C VAL A 89 -9.98 -6.35 4.69
N GLY A 90 -10.22 -7.23 5.67
CA GLY A 90 -11.36 -8.15 5.72
C GLY A 90 -11.32 -8.97 7.01
N ALA A 91 -12.32 -9.83 7.22
CA ALA A 91 -12.45 -10.60 8.47
C ALA A 91 -11.21 -11.45 8.83
N HIS A 92 -10.47 -11.91 7.82
CA HIS A 92 -9.28 -12.75 7.98
C HIS A 92 -8.08 -12.28 7.14
N ALA A 93 -8.12 -11.05 6.65
CA ALA A 93 -7.10 -10.52 5.75
C ALA A 93 -6.47 -9.25 6.31
N VAL A 94 -5.14 -9.21 6.31
CA VAL A 94 -4.33 -8.07 6.71
C VAL A 94 -3.60 -7.55 5.48
N HIS A 95 -3.62 -6.24 5.30
CA HIS A 95 -2.81 -5.53 4.32
C HIS A 95 -1.57 -4.96 4.99
N TRP A 96 -0.41 -5.29 4.43
CA TRP A 96 0.90 -4.88 4.90
C TRP A 96 1.37 -3.73 4.00
N PRO A 97 1.77 -2.57 4.56
CA PRO A 97 2.37 -1.52 3.75
C PRO A 97 3.71 -1.99 3.17
N ASP A 98 4.05 -1.53 1.96
CA ASP A 98 5.34 -1.84 1.34
C ASP A 98 6.50 -1.31 2.20
N LEU A 99 6.33 -0.09 2.73
CA LEU A 99 7.19 0.49 3.75
C LEU A 99 6.35 1.22 4.81
N LEU A 100 6.87 1.32 6.02
CA LEU A 100 6.31 2.15 7.08
C LEU A 100 7.37 3.15 7.55
N VAL A 101 7.07 4.44 7.42
CA VAL A 101 7.88 5.50 8.03
C VAL A 101 7.45 5.65 9.48
N VAL A 102 8.44 5.58 10.37
CA VAL A 102 8.27 5.71 11.82
C VAL A 102 8.78 7.09 12.21
N GLU A 103 7.86 7.99 12.53
CA GLU A 103 8.21 9.32 13.04
C GLU A 103 8.23 9.30 14.58
N PRO A 104 9.13 10.07 15.22
CA PRO A 104 9.19 10.17 16.69
C PRO A 104 7.88 10.70 17.30
N ASP A 105 7.09 11.46 16.53
CA ASP A 105 5.71 11.75 16.92
C ASP A 105 4.82 10.53 16.61
N PRO A 106 4.32 9.84 17.66
CA PRO A 106 3.57 8.59 17.52
C PRO A 106 2.25 8.72 16.75
N ARG A 107 1.78 9.95 16.50
CA ARG A 107 0.49 10.20 15.84
C ARG A 107 0.52 9.95 14.33
N PHE A 108 1.70 9.75 13.74
CA PHE A 108 1.88 9.89 12.28
C PHE A 108 2.75 8.81 11.63
N SER A 109 2.69 7.54 12.06
CA SER A 109 3.29 6.49 11.21
C SER A 109 2.69 6.55 9.81
N ILE A 110 3.55 6.73 8.81
CA ILE A 110 3.13 6.93 7.42
C ILE A 110 3.30 5.59 6.69
N ALA A 111 2.20 4.99 6.28
CA ALA A 111 2.22 3.87 5.35
C ALA A 111 2.67 4.39 3.98
N VAL A 112 3.66 3.75 3.38
CA VAL A 112 4.12 4.06 2.03
C VAL A 112 3.79 2.88 1.12
N GLU A 113 3.09 3.17 0.04
CA GLU A 113 2.65 2.21 -0.97
C GLU A 113 3.32 2.55 -2.29
N VAL A 114 4.00 1.59 -2.90
CA VAL A 114 4.64 1.71 -4.21
C VAL A 114 3.84 0.93 -5.23
N GLU A 115 2.98 1.62 -5.97
CA GLU A 115 2.13 0.96 -6.96
C GLU A 115 2.60 1.27 -8.37
N LEU A 116 3.04 0.25 -9.11
CA LEU A 116 3.49 0.43 -10.49
C LEU A 116 2.35 0.25 -11.50
N THR A 117 1.36 -0.56 -11.14
CA THR A 117 0.26 -0.97 -12.02
C THR A 117 -1.07 -0.79 -11.32
N ALA A 118 -2.09 -0.33 -12.04
CA ALA A 118 -3.42 -0.17 -11.46
C ALA A 118 -3.95 -1.50 -10.91
N LYS A 119 -4.20 -1.54 -9.59
CA LYS A 119 -5.02 -2.58 -8.96
C LYS A 119 -6.47 -2.44 -9.42
N SER A 120 -7.29 -3.48 -9.23
CA SER A 120 -8.73 -3.33 -9.47
C SER A 120 -9.32 -2.26 -8.53
N PRO A 121 -10.34 -1.50 -8.96
CA PRO A 121 -10.97 -0.49 -8.09
C PRO A 121 -11.47 -1.08 -6.76
N ALA A 122 -11.97 -2.32 -6.78
CA ALA A 122 -12.42 -3.00 -5.56
C ALA A 122 -11.27 -3.25 -4.57
N ALA A 123 -10.09 -3.66 -5.06
CA ALA A 123 -8.92 -3.89 -4.21
C ALA A 123 -8.39 -2.59 -3.61
N ILE A 124 -8.30 -1.51 -4.40
CA ILE A 124 -7.90 -0.19 -3.90
C ILE A 124 -8.89 0.32 -2.85
N ARG A 125 -10.20 0.19 -3.11
CA ARG A 125 -11.24 0.60 -2.15
C ARG A 125 -11.09 -0.11 -0.81
N ALA A 126 -10.80 -1.41 -0.81
CA ALA A 126 -10.62 -2.18 0.41
C ALA A 126 -9.42 -1.67 1.23
N ILE A 127 -8.26 -1.50 0.58
CA ILE A 127 -7.03 -1.03 1.22
C ILE A 127 -7.18 0.40 1.76
N LEU A 128 -7.67 1.33 0.94
CA LEU A 128 -7.85 2.72 1.34
C LEU A 128 -8.89 2.87 2.45
N ARG A 129 -9.97 2.09 2.43
CA ARG A 129 -10.95 2.08 3.52
C ARG A 129 -10.33 1.61 4.83
N ALA A 130 -9.49 0.57 4.79
CA ALA A 130 -8.79 0.07 5.96
C ALA A 130 -7.84 1.12 6.55
N TYR A 131 -7.03 1.79 5.71
CA TYR A 131 -6.18 2.89 6.17
C TYR A 131 -6.98 4.05 6.77
N ARG A 132 -8.10 4.43 6.14
CA ARG A 132 -9.01 5.46 6.68
C ARG A 132 -9.54 5.08 8.07
N GLN A 133 -9.98 3.83 8.24
CA GLN A 133 -10.51 3.33 9.51
C GLN A 133 -9.44 3.27 10.60
N ALA A 134 -8.21 2.88 10.24
CA ALA A 134 -7.05 2.91 11.13
C ALA A 134 -6.55 4.34 11.42
N GLY A 135 -7.11 5.36 10.75
CA GLY A 135 -6.68 6.74 10.88
C GLY A 135 -5.24 6.99 10.39
N ARG A 136 -4.68 6.11 9.57
CA ARG A 136 -3.28 6.15 9.16
C ARG A 136 -3.02 7.16 8.05
N TRP A 137 -1.88 7.83 8.11
CA TRP A 137 -1.38 8.65 7.00
C TRP A 137 -0.77 7.75 5.93
N VAL A 138 -1.03 8.05 4.67
CA VAL A 138 -0.57 7.20 3.56
C VAL A 138 0.08 8.03 2.48
N LEU A 139 1.25 7.60 2.02
CA LEU A 139 1.94 8.11 0.85
C LEU A 139 1.94 7.04 -0.25
N TYR A 140 1.24 7.30 -1.34
CA TYR A 140 1.36 6.50 -2.57
C TYR A 140 2.43 7.11 -3.47
N LEU A 141 3.46 6.31 -3.78
CA LEU A 141 4.46 6.59 -4.82
C LEU A 141 4.11 5.74 -6.03
N THR A 142 3.65 6.36 -7.11
CA THR A 142 2.95 5.58 -8.14
C THR A 142 3.04 6.15 -9.55
N THR A 143 2.56 5.38 -10.52
CA THR A 143 2.52 5.77 -11.94
C THR A 143 1.26 6.56 -12.26
N GLU A 144 1.33 7.38 -13.31
CA GLU A 144 0.25 8.27 -13.73
C GLU A 144 -1.16 7.62 -13.87
N PRO A 145 -1.34 6.38 -14.38
CA PRO A 145 -2.65 5.73 -14.46
C PRO A 145 -3.22 5.43 -13.08
N VAL A 146 -2.35 5.08 -12.13
CA VAL A 146 -2.74 4.87 -10.73
C VAL A 146 -3.02 6.21 -10.06
N ILE A 147 -2.25 7.27 -10.37
CA ILE A 147 -2.57 8.63 -9.91
C ILE A 147 -3.99 8.99 -10.34
N ARG A 148 -4.34 8.83 -11.61
CA ARG A 148 -5.71 9.09 -12.09
C ARG A 148 -6.75 8.20 -11.43
N GLN A 149 -6.45 6.93 -11.19
CA GLN A 149 -7.35 6.03 -10.48
C GLN A 149 -7.60 6.47 -9.03
N LEU A 150 -6.57 6.94 -8.34
CA LEU A 150 -6.63 7.35 -6.93
C LEU A 150 -7.23 8.75 -6.78
N LYS A 151 -6.72 9.72 -7.54
CA LYS A 151 -7.04 11.15 -7.46
C LYS A 151 -8.11 11.60 -8.43
N GLY A 152 -8.52 10.80 -9.40
CA GLY A 152 -9.39 11.26 -10.47
C GLY A 152 -8.63 11.99 -11.58
N SER A 153 -9.38 12.50 -12.54
CA SER A 153 -8.86 13.23 -13.70
C SER A 153 -9.93 14.10 -14.34
N PRO A 154 -9.56 15.06 -15.21
CA PRO A 154 -10.53 15.72 -16.08
C PRO A 154 -11.28 14.70 -16.94
N GLY A 155 -12.60 14.83 -17.01
CA GLY A 155 -13.48 14.11 -17.91
C GLY A 155 -13.41 14.65 -19.34
N GLY A 156 -14.02 13.94 -20.29
CA GLY A 156 -14.05 14.36 -21.69
C GLY A 156 -14.85 15.65 -21.94
N ASP A 157 -15.70 16.04 -20.99
CA ASP A 157 -16.48 17.27 -20.96
C ASP A 157 -15.78 18.41 -20.21
N GLY A 158 -14.54 18.20 -19.74
CA GLY A 158 -13.77 19.17 -18.96
C GLY A 158 -14.12 19.21 -17.47
N TRP A 159 -15.16 18.48 -17.02
CA TRP A 159 -15.50 18.37 -15.60
C TRP A 159 -14.60 17.38 -14.89
N TRP A 160 -14.25 17.66 -13.63
CA TRP A 160 -13.44 16.73 -12.85
C TRP A 160 -14.22 15.46 -12.51
N VAL A 161 -13.62 14.30 -12.78
CA VAL A 161 -14.12 12.99 -12.35
C VAL A 161 -13.31 12.54 -11.15
N ASP A 162 -13.98 12.38 -10.00
CA ASP A 162 -13.38 11.95 -8.75
C ASP A 162 -12.74 10.55 -8.86
N GLY A 163 -11.61 10.36 -8.17
CA GLY A 163 -10.97 9.06 -8.01
C GLY A 163 -11.42 8.32 -6.75
N VAL A 164 -10.88 7.12 -6.56
CA VAL A 164 -11.23 6.26 -5.43
C VAL A 164 -10.95 6.91 -4.07
N ALA A 165 -9.93 7.76 -3.96
CA ALA A 165 -9.61 8.45 -2.71
C ALA A 165 -10.66 9.50 -2.33
N GLN A 166 -11.23 10.21 -3.31
CA GLN A 166 -12.34 11.13 -3.10
C GLN A 166 -13.64 10.40 -2.75
N GLU A 167 -13.95 9.30 -3.45
CA GLU A 167 -15.11 8.44 -3.13
C GLU A 167 -15.11 8.03 -1.65
N LEU A 168 -13.92 7.76 -1.09
CA LEU A 168 -13.73 7.34 0.29
C LEU A 168 -13.48 8.51 1.26
N GLY A 169 -13.49 9.76 0.81
CA GLY A 169 -13.27 10.94 1.65
C GLY A 169 -11.87 11.02 2.26
N LEU A 170 -10.87 10.36 1.66
CA LEU A 170 -9.46 10.53 2.02
C LEU A 170 -8.86 11.80 1.41
N LEU A 171 -9.44 12.24 0.28
CA LEU A 171 -9.19 13.52 -0.38
C LEU A 171 -10.50 14.29 -0.54
N PRO A 172 -10.46 15.64 -0.58
CA PRO A 172 -11.62 16.45 -0.97
C PRO A 172 -12.09 16.11 -2.38
N ARG A 173 -13.41 16.24 -2.64
CA ARG A 173 -13.98 16.13 -3.98
C ARG A 173 -13.42 17.19 -4.93
N GLY A 174 -13.38 16.88 -6.22
CA GLY A 174 -12.80 17.74 -7.25
C GLY A 174 -11.28 17.57 -7.37
N GLU A 175 -10.66 18.50 -8.10
CA GLU A 175 -9.22 18.49 -8.33
C GLU A 175 -8.44 18.62 -7.00
N PRO A 176 -7.61 17.61 -6.63
CA PRO A 176 -6.98 17.63 -5.32
C PRO A 176 -5.88 18.69 -5.21
N ARG A 177 -6.04 19.57 -4.22
CA ARG A 177 -4.95 20.47 -3.80
C ARG A 177 -3.83 19.68 -3.09
N PRO A 178 -2.55 20.01 -3.32
CA PRO A 178 -1.45 19.40 -2.59
C PRO A 178 -1.59 19.59 -1.07
N GLY A 179 -1.23 18.57 -0.30
CA GLY A 179 -1.13 18.66 1.16
C GLY A 179 -2.45 18.62 1.94
N VAL A 180 -3.57 18.31 1.30
CA VAL A 180 -4.88 18.21 1.97
C VAL A 180 -5.29 16.75 2.17
N GLY A 181 -5.67 16.39 3.40
CA GLY A 181 -6.14 15.04 3.76
C GLY A 181 -5.04 14.13 4.29
N ARG A 182 -5.39 12.88 4.63
CA ARG A 182 -4.46 11.86 5.18
C ARG A 182 -3.76 11.03 4.10
N LEU A 183 -4.04 11.30 2.84
CA LEU A 183 -3.47 10.61 1.69
C LEU A 183 -2.65 11.59 0.86
N SER A 184 -1.38 11.29 0.62
CA SER A 184 -0.57 11.94 -0.41
C SER A 184 -0.35 10.96 -1.55
N VAL A 185 -0.59 11.39 -2.78
CA VAL A 185 -0.31 10.59 -3.98
C VAL A 185 0.68 11.37 -4.81
N ARG A 186 1.86 10.79 -5.05
CA ARG A 186 2.97 11.40 -5.77
C ARG A 186 3.44 10.49 -6.90
N PRO A 187 3.92 11.06 -8.01
CA PRO A 187 4.64 10.29 -9.01
C PRO A 187 5.81 9.53 -8.37
N LEU A 188 5.95 8.26 -8.73
CA LEU A 188 7.17 7.52 -8.44
C LEU A 188 8.30 8.14 -9.26
N THR A 189 9.30 8.65 -8.56
CA THR A 189 10.57 9.07 -9.15
C THR A 189 11.58 7.97 -8.88
N SER A 190 12.30 7.57 -9.92
CA SER A 190 13.36 6.57 -9.83
C SER A 190 14.60 7.14 -10.49
N VAL A 191 15.72 7.10 -9.76
CA VAL A 191 17.06 7.40 -10.24
C VAL A 191 17.62 6.25 -11.09
N ASP A 192 17.05 5.03 -11.01
CA ASP A 192 17.37 3.94 -11.93
C ASP A 192 16.60 4.13 -13.27
N PRO A 193 17.30 4.45 -14.38
CA PRO A 193 16.64 4.70 -15.65
C PRO A 193 15.90 3.48 -16.21
N ALA A 194 16.30 2.26 -15.85
CA ALA A 194 15.61 1.04 -16.28
C ALA A 194 14.30 0.84 -15.51
N VAL A 195 14.28 1.16 -14.21
CA VAL A 195 13.05 1.16 -13.41
C VAL A 195 12.10 2.25 -13.90
N ALA A 196 12.60 3.47 -14.11
CA ALA A 196 11.84 4.58 -14.67
C ALA A 196 11.23 4.21 -16.04
N ARG A 197 12.03 3.71 -16.99
CA ARG A 197 11.53 3.29 -18.31
C ARG A 197 10.49 2.19 -18.22
N ARG A 198 10.65 1.20 -17.35
CA ARG A 198 9.69 0.09 -17.21
C ARG A 198 8.41 0.51 -16.50
N ALA A 199 8.49 1.38 -15.50
CA ALA A 199 7.32 2.00 -14.89
C ALA A 199 6.54 2.83 -15.94
N SER A 200 7.23 3.54 -16.82
CA SER A 200 6.62 4.22 -17.97
C SER A 200 6.08 3.26 -19.03
N ALA A 201 6.69 2.09 -19.24
CA ALA A 201 6.19 1.09 -20.19
C ALA A 201 4.97 0.30 -19.65
N ALA A 202 4.79 0.23 -18.33
CA ALA A 202 3.56 -0.31 -17.74
C ALA A 202 2.33 0.56 -18.07
N LEU A 203 2.54 1.85 -18.40
CA LEU A 203 1.49 2.79 -18.84
C LEU A 203 0.77 2.32 -20.12
N THR A 204 1.48 1.64 -21.02
CA THR A 204 0.96 1.22 -22.33
C THR A 204 0.41 -0.21 -22.34
N ARG A 205 0.55 -0.96 -21.25
CA ARG A 205 0.13 -2.39 -21.17
C ARG A 205 -1.06 -2.68 -20.27
N SER A 206 -1.69 -1.67 -19.66
CA SER A 206 -2.95 -1.89 -18.95
C SER A 206 -4.00 -2.42 -19.93
N PRO A 207 -4.51 -3.65 -19.77
CA PRO A 207 -5.62 -4.10 -20.58
C PRO A 207 -6.80 -3.20 -20.24
N GLN A 208 -7.36 -2.53 -21.26
CA GLN A 208 -8.75 -2.11 -21.23
C GLN A 208 -9.59 -3.37 -20.98
N LYS A 209 -9.93 -3.67 -19.72
CA LYS A 209 -11.08 -4.51 -19.46
C LYS A 209 -12.29 -3.61 -19.53
N ALA A 210 -12.79 -3.45 -20.75
CA ALA A 210 -14.16 -3.08 -21.02
C ALA A 210 -15.10 -4.18 -20.49
N GLY A 211 -16.21 -3.78 -19.87
CA GLY A 211 -17.25 -4.67 -19.37
C GLY A 211 -17.61 -4.40 -17.92
#